data_AF-A0A2E8VJ80-F1
#
_entry.id   AF-A0A2E8VJ80-F1
#
_cell.length_a   1.000
_cell.length_b   1.000
_cell.length_c   1.000
_cell.angle_alpha   90.00
_cell.angle_beta   90.00
_cell.angle_gamma   90.00
#
_symmetry.space_group_name_H-M   'P 1'
#
loop_
_entity.id
_entity.type
_entity.pdbx_description
1 polymer ?
#
loop_
_entity_poly.entity_id
_entity_poly.type
_entity_poly.pdbx_seq_one_letter_code
_entity_poly.pdbx_strand_id
1 'polypeptide(L)'
;MKVIQSKWGHMAGMPGANPDDDRFIDRDLPTDGWELDDTVPVPAKRGEVVIFHYHAIHGSWINQADSVRRMARIGYCDPENLKFEGQSKGRPSLMVRGRRPRAQGQTVYATTI
;
A
#
# COMPACT_ATOMS: atom_id res chain seq x y z
N MET A 1 -10.77 23.63 -2.01
CA MET A 1 -11.26 22.42 -2.71
C MET A 1 -10.63 21.23 -2.00
N LYS A 2 -11.41 20.34 -1.37
CA LYS A 2 -10.87 19.27 -0.52
C LYS A 2 -10.30 18.16 -1.40
N VAL A 3 -8.98 18.00 -1.36
CA VAL A 3 -8.24 16.94 -2.05
C VAL A 3 -8.51 15.62 -1.32
N ILE A 4 -8.96 14.60 -2.06
CA ILE A 4 -8.91 13.22 -1.58
C ILE A 4 -7.46 12.78 -1.73
N GLN A 5 -6.62 13.07 -0.73
CA GLN A 5 -5.42 12.26 -0.54
C GLN A 5 -5.95 10.87 -0.25
N SER A 6 -5.66 9.90 -1.13
CA SER A 6 -6.00 8.52 -0.85
C SER A 6 -5.11 8.06 0.31
N LYS A 7 -5.61 8.24 1.54
CA LYS A 7 -5.02 7.81 2.81
C LYS A 7 -5.00 6.27 2.82
N TRP A 8 -4.09 5.67 2.06
CA TRP A 8 -3.77 4.24 2.12
C TRP A 8 -2.43 4.04 2.85
N GLY A 9 -2.27 4.71 3.99
CA GLY A 9 -1.28 4.38 4.99
C GLY A 9 -1.87 3.40 6.01
N HIS A 10 -2.22 2.18 5.60
CA HIS A 10 -2.48 1.09 6.55
C HIS A 10 -1.14 0.69 7.16
N MET A 11 -0.81 1.29 8.30
CA MET A 11 0.28 0.86 9.15
C MET A 11 -0.36 0.54 10.46
N ALA A 12 -0.42 -0.71 10.85
CA ALA A 12 -1.05 -0.94 12.12
C ALA A 12 -0.47 -2.18 12.80
N GLY A 13 -0.72 -2.23 14.10
CA GLY A 13 -0.29 -3.29 15.00
C GLY A 13 0.78 -2.84 15.99
N MET A 14 0.38 -2.16 17.06
CA MET A 14 1.00 -2.37 18.38
C MET A 14 -0.10 -2.62 19.43
N PRO A 15 -0.02 -3.70 20.23
CA PRO A 15 -0.96 -3.93 21.32
C PRO A 15 -0.59 -3.04 22.51
N GLY A 16 -1.55 -2.23 22.98
CA GLY A 16 -1.36 -1.30 24.11
C GLY A 16 -1.82 0.14 23.87
N ALA A 17 -2.53 0.42 22.77
CA ALA A 17 -3.04 1.74 22.45
C ALA A 17 -4.10 2.20 23.47
N ASN A 18 -3.72 3.15 24.34
CA ASN A 18 -4.67 3.90 25.16
C ASN A 18 -5.52 4.78 24.22
N PRO A 19 -6.86 4.76 24.30
CA PRO A 19 -7.72 5.58 23.45
C PRO A 19 -7.48 7.10 23.59
N ASP A 20 -6.83 7.53 24.68
CA ASP A 20 -6.43 8.92 24.93
C ASP A 20 -4.96 9.20 24.53
N ASP A 21 -4.30 8.27 23.85
CA ASP A 21 -2.93 8.41 23.37
C ASP A 21 -2.92 8.98 21.95
N ASP A 22 -2.77 10.29 21.89
CA ASP A 22 -2.62 11.15 20.73
C ASP A 22 -1.44 10.78 19.80
N ARG A 23 -0.58 9.82 20.20
CA ARG A 23 0.43 9.18 19.32
C ARG A 23 -0.18 8.37 18.16
N PHE A 24 -1.48 8.11 18.15
CA PHE A 24 -2.17 7.46 17.02
C PHE A 24 -2.63 8.44 15.92
N ILE A 25 -2.59 9.75 16.17
CA ILE A 25 -2.91 10.80 15.18
C ILE A 25 -1.67 11.21 14.37
N ASP A 26 -0.45 10.91 14.83
CA ASP A 26 0.79 11.44 14.24
C ASP A 26 1.41 10.51 13.17
N ARG A 27 0.59 10.06 12.21
CA ARG A 27 1.09 9.39 10.99
C ARG A 27 0.55 10.04 9.74
N ASP A 28 0.40 11.36 9.82
CA ASP A 28 0.15 12.21 8.69
C ASP A 28 1.53 12.77 8.29
N LEU A 29 1.98 12.43 7.08
CA LEU A 29 3.10 13.17 6.47
C LEU A 29 2.74 14.67 6.53
N PRO A 30 3.71 15.58 6.73
CA PRO A 30 3.45 17.02 6.66
C PRO A 30 2.63 17.34 5.41
N THR A 31 1.42 17.85 5.60
CA THR A 31 0.44 18.04 4.53
C THR A 31 0.70 19.31 3.73
N ASP A 32 1.61 20.15 4.21
CA ASP A 32 2.11 21.39 3.63
C ASP A 32 3.42 21.20 2.83
N GLY A 33 4.01 20.01 2.86
CA GLY A 33 5.30 19.75 2.20
C GLY A 33 5.20 19.30 0.74
N TRP A 34 4.00 19.00 0.24
CA TRP A 34 3.82 18.31 -1.05
C TRP A 34 2.57 18.79 -1.80
N GLU A 35 2.73 19.83 -2.61
CA GLU A 35 1.66 20.34 -3.47
C GLU A 35 1.46 19.47 -4.72
N LEU A 36 0.21 19.37 -5.18
CA LEU A 36 -0.11 18.54 -6.35
C LEU A 36 0.48 19.14 -7.64
N ASP A 37 0.60 20.47 -7.70
CA ASP A 37 1.21 21.22 -8.81
C ASP A 37 2.70 20.89 -9.00
N ASP A 38 3.38 20.45 -7.92
CA ASP A 38 4.80 20.07 -7.95
C ASP A 38 5.01 18.62 -8.40
N THR A 39 3.93 17.88 -8.71
CA THR A 39 4.03 16.48 -9.10
C THR A 39 4.39 16.30 -10.57
N VAL A 40 5.18 15.25 -10.85
CA VAL A 40 5.48 14.84 -12.24
C VAL A 40 4.43 13.84 -12.72
N PRO A 41 3.70 14.12 -13.82
CA PRO A 41 2.71 13.19 -14.35
C PRO A 41 3.41 11.96 -14.97
N VAL A 42 2.84 10.78 -14.71
CA VAL A 42 3.25 9.51 -15.34
C VAL A 42 2.12 9.03 -16.26
N PRO A 43 2.11 9.44 -17.54
CA PRO A 43 1.10 8.98 -18.49
C PRO A 43 1.26 7.48 -18.76
N ALA A 44 0.15 6.77 -18.82
CA ALA A 44 0.13 5.34 -19.14
C ALA A 44 -1.05 5.01 -20.06
N LYS A 45 -0.79 4.22 -21.10
CA LYS A 45 -1.78 3.66 -22.00
C LYS A 45 -2.29 2.31 -21.48
N ARG A 46 -3.40 1.84 -22.06
CA ARG A 46 -3.91 0.50 -21.78
C ARG A 46 -2.83 -0.55 -22.06
N GLY A 47 -2.50 -1.34 -21.04
CA GLY A 47 -1.48 -2.40 -21.12
C GLY A 47 -0.10 -1.98 -20.64
N GLU A 48 0.14 -0.68 -20.41
CA GLU A 48 1.38 -0.20 -19.81
C GLU A 48 1.36 -0.38 -18.28
N VAL A 49 2.56 -0.48 -17.70
CA VAL A 49 2.77 -0.71 -16.27
C VAL A 49 3.57 0.43 -15.69
N VAL A 50 3.07 1.02 -14.61
CA VAL A 50 3.82 1.98 -13.79
C VAL A 50 4.34 1.24 -12.55
N ILE A 51 5.66 1.22 -12.39
CA ILE A 51 6.33 0.64 -11.23
C ILE A 51 6.80 1.78 -10.34
N PHE A 52 6.41 1.75 -9.08
CA PHE A 52 6.85 2.73 -8.09
C PHE A 52 7.04 2.06 -6.73
N HIS A 53 7.86 2.69 -5.90
CA HIS A 53 8.10 2.22 -4.55
C HIS A 53 6.89 2.52 -3.65
N TYR A 54 6.53 1.62 -2.73
CA TYR A 54 5.35 1.81 -1.87
C TYR A 54 5.41 3.10 -1.04
N HIS A 55 6.60 3.53 -0.64
CA HIS A 55 6.83 4.76 0.12
C HIS A 55 7.03 6.01 -0.74
N ALA A 56 6.96 5.91 -2.07
CA ALA A 56 6.97 7.10 -2.91
C ALA A 56 5.70 7.91 -2.62
N ILE A 57 5.83 9.23 -2.48
CA ILE A 57 4.67 10.13 -2.41
C ILE A 57 4.04 10.13 -3.80
N HIS A 58 2.80 9.66 -3.86
CA HIS A 58 2.08 9.50 -5.12
C HIS A 58 0.60 9.83 -4.92
N GLY A 59 -0.02 10.29 -6.00
CA GLY A 59 -1.42 10.62 -6.04
C GLY A 59 -1.91 10.68 -7.47
N SER A 60 -3.15 11.13 -7.64
CA SER A 60 -3.67 11.41 -8.97
C SER A 60 -4.58 12.62 -8.93
N TRP A 61 -4.51 13.41 -9.99
CA TRP A 61 -5.52 14.41 -10.30
C TRP A 61 -6.92 13.80 -10.36
N ILE A 62 -7.92 14.62 -10.01
CA ILE A 62 -9.33 14.27 -10.15
C ILE A 62 -9.60 13.95 -11.63
N ASN A 63 -10.28 12.83 -11.88
CA ASN A 63 -10.64 12.45 -13.24
C ASN A 63 -11.65 13.45 -13.82
N GLN A 64 -11.25 14.18 -14.87
CA GLN A 64 -12.08 15.15 -15.59
C GLN A 64 -12.69 14.56 -16.88
N ALA A 65 -12.48 13.27 -17.16
CA ALA A 65 -13.00 12.63 -18.37
C ALA A 65 -14.38 12.00 -18.15
N ASP A 66 -15.17 11.88 -19.21
CA ASP A 66 -16.49 11.23 -19.23
C ASP A 66 -16.41 9.69 -19.14
N SER A 67 -15.25 9.14 -18.79
CA SER A 67 -15.02 7.71 -18.69
C SER A 67 -14.26 7.35 -17.42
N VAL A 68 -14.53 6.16 -16.90
CA VAL A 68 -13.88 5.66 -15.68
C VAL A 68 -12.47 5.16 -15.99
N ARG A 69 -11.48 5.70 -15.28
CA ARG A 69 -10.12 5.16 -15.26
C ARG A 69 -10.08 3.85 -14.48
N ARG A 70 -9.69 2.75 -15.13
CA ARG A 70 -9.53 1.43 -14.50
C ARG A 70 -8.05 1.07 -14.39
N MET A 71 -7.65 0.50 -13.25
CA MET A 71 -6.32 -0.07 -13.04
C MET A 71 -6.39 -1.31 -12.15
N ALA A 72 -5.39 -2.18 -12.29
CA ALA A 72 -5.12 -3.27 -11.35
C ALA A 72 -3.82 -2.96 -10.61
N ARG A 73 -3.86 -2.98 -9.28
CA ARG A 73 -2.68 -2.78 -8.44
C ARG A 73 -2.15 -4.14 -7.97
N ILE A 74 -0.87 -4.39 -8.21
CA ILE A 74 -0.17 -5.57 -7.72
C ILE A 74 0.96 -5.09 -6.81
N GLY A 75 0.92 -5.52 -5.54
CA GLY A 75 1.96 -5.23 -4.57
C GLY A 75 2.95 -6.39 -4.47
N TYR A 76 4.24 -6.09 -4.57
CA TYR A 76 5.32 -7.05 -4.32
C TYR A 76 5.94 -6.76 -2.96
N CYS A 77 6.27 -7.82 -2.22
CA CYS A 77 7.06 -7.72 -1.00
C CYS A 77 7.97 -8.93 -0.88
N ASP A 78 9.03 -8.77 -0.10
CA ASP A 78 9.85 -9.91 0.30
C ASP A 78 8.98 -10.97 1.00
N PRO A 79 9.18 -12.28 0.75
CA PRO A 79 8.45 -13.33 1.45
C PRO A 79 8.60 -13.27 2.98
N GLU A 80 9.70 -12.73 3.52
CA GLU A 80 9.95 -12.63 4.95
C GLU A 80 9.29 -11.40 5.61
N ASN A 81 8.76 -10.46 4.81
CA ASN A 81 8.06 -9.30 5.35
C ASN A 81 6.77 -9.71 6.07
N LEU A 82 6.75 -9.48 7.38
CA LEU A 82 5.58 -9.70 8.23
C LEU A 82 4.49 -8.66 7.93
N LYS A 83 3.27 -9.16 7.76
CA LYS A 83 2.08 -8.34 7.53
C LYS A 83 1.34 -8.20 8.85
N PHE A 84 1.61 -7.10 9.54
CA PHE A 84 0.99 -6.82 10.82
C PHE A 84 -0.49 -6.47 10.67
N GLU A 85 -0.88 -5.86 9.54
CA GLU A 85 -2.24 -5.35 9.29
C GLU A 85 -2.68 -5.30 7.82
N GLY A 86 -3.93 -4.83 7.63
CA GLY A 86 -4.61 -4.78 6.34
C GLY A 86 -5.21 -6.13 5.91
N GLN A 87 -5.74 -6.16 4.69
CA GLN A 87 -6.45 -7.31 4.14
C GLN A 87 -5.60 -8.59 4.00
N SER A 88 -4.28 -8.44 4.04
CA SER A 88 -3.34 -9.56 3.93
C SER A 88 -2.70 -9.96 5.26
N LYS A 89 -3.16 -9.43 6.39
CA LYS A 89 -2.67 -9.79 7.73
C LYS A 89 -2.73 -11.30 7.94
N GLY A 90 -1.60 -11.89 8.34
CA GLY A 90 -1.49 -13.33 8.64
C GLY A 90 -1.64 -14.26 7.42
N ARG A 91 -1.83 -13.73 6.21
CA ARG A 91 -2.00 -14.53 4.99
C ARG A 91 -0.72 -14.51 4.16
N PRO A 92 -0.26 -15.67 3.66
CA PRO A 92 0.84 -15.70 2.70
C PRO A 92 0.39 -15.07 1.38
N SER A 93 1.25 -14.24 0.78
CA SER A 93 1.10 -13.82 -0.61
C SER A 93 1.57 -14.92 -1.57
N LEU A 94 1.05 -14.91 -2.80
CA LEU A 94 1.50 -15.75 -3.90
C LEU A 94 3.00 -15.54 -4.17
N MET A 95 3.76 -16.64 -4.29
CA MET A 95 5.16 -16.59 -4.72
C MET A 95 5.22 -16.46 -6.24
N VAL A 96 5.71 -15.33 -6.73
CA VAL A 96 5.86 -15.07 -8.17
C VAL A 96 7.21 -15.53 -8.73
N ARG A 97 8.24 -15.65 -7.87
CA ARG A 97 9.59 -16.11 -8.22
C ARG A 97 10.31 -16.65 -7.00
N GLY A 98 11.20 -17.63 -7.21
CA GLY A 98 12.07 -18.18 -6.17
C GLY A 98 11.32 -19.07 -5.18
N ARG A 99 11.86 -19.20 -3.96
CA ARG A 99 11.30 -20.05 -2.90
C ARG A 99 11.14 -19.23 -1.62
N ARG A 100 10.01 -19.41 -0.93
CA ARG A 100 9.80 -18.88 0.42
C ARG A 100 10.65 -19.67 1.43
N PRO A 101 11.56 -19.03 2.18
CA PRO A 101 12.24 -19.70 3.29
C PRO A 101 11.21 -20.24 4.27
N ARG A 102 11.44 -21.45 4.77
CA ARG A 102 10.58 -22.07 5.77
C ARG A 102 11.37 -22.17 7.07
N ALA A 103 10.88 -21.53 8.12
CA ALA A 103 11.45 -21.69 9.44
C ALA A 103 11.10 -23.06 10.03
N GLN A 104 12.00 -23.62 10.85
CA GLN A 104 11.74 -24.87 11.56
C GLN A 104 10.52 -24.69 12.48
N GLY A 105 9.57 -25.63 12.42
CA GLY A 105 8.32 -25.56 13.19
C GLY A 105 7.23 -24.67 12.59
N GLN A 106 7.47 -24.00 11.45
CA GLN A 106 6.46 -23.18 10.79
C GLN A 106 5.35 -24.05 10.17
N THR A 107 4.10 -23.73 10.55
CA THR A 107 2.88 -24.30 9.96
C THR A 107 2.88 -24.07 8.46
N VAL A 108 2.56 -25.12 7.70
CA VAL A 108 2.48 -25.05 6.25
C VAL A 108 1.29 -24.17 5.87
N TYR A 109 1.53 -23.20 4.99
CA TYR A 109 0.45 -22.43 4.40
C TYR A 109 -0.46 -23.34 3.58
N ALA A 110 -1.76 -23.26 3.80
CA ALA A 110 -2.74 -24.02 3.03
C ALA A 110 -2.65 -23.69 1.54
N THR A 111 -2.75 -24.71 0.69
CA THR A 111 -2.73 -24.57 -0.77
C THR A 111 -4.13 -24.45 -1.38
N THR A 112 -5.17 -24.65 -0.58
CA THR A 112 -6.58 -24.43 -0.96
C THR A 112 -6.95 -22.97 -0.73
N ILE A 113 -7.54 -22.36 -1.77
CA ILE A 113 -8.04 -20.97 -1.78
C ILE A 113 -9.45 -20.94 -1.17
#